data_AF-A0A0F9RW31-F1
#
_entry.id   AF-A0A0F9RW31-F1
#
_cell.length_a   1.000
_cell.length_b   1.000
_cell.length_c   1.000
_cell.angle_alpha   90.00
_cell.angle_beta   90.00
_cell.angle_gamma   90.00
#
_symmetry.space_group_name_H-M   'P 1'
#
loop_
_entity.id
_entity.type
_entity.pdbx_description
1 polymer ?
#
loop_
_entity_poly.entity_id
_entity_poly.type
_entity_poly.pdbx_seq_one_letter_code
_entity_poly.pdbx_strand_id
1 'polypeptide(L)'
;MVRTQVNTPKKKRWHQKRYQGRLRQGLCPTCGNKRTEGWIICITCREKSRVYRKTQPSGYSTKGNNKYRTKCRKEGICYGCGRYIGIGEYKRCVTCRKKDNEKNTKRYASLCLQEGICVQCKSTTNVGIYKKCPSCREKDRIRSALVYKRKDGENKC
;
A
#
# COMPACT_ATOMS: atom_id res chain seq x y z
N MET A 1 36.23 -12.61 11.64
CA MET A 1 36.18 -11.74 10.43
C MET A 1 34.90 -12.03 9.64
N VAL A 2 33.94 -11.10 9.60
CA VAL A 2 32.65 -11.31 8.91
C VAL A 2 32.79 -10.91 7.44
N ARG A 3 32.80 -11.90 6.53
CA ARG A 3 32.79 -11.65 5.08
C ARG A 3 31.41 -11.14 4.65
N THR A 4 31.26 -9.83 4.51
CA THR A 4 30.08 -9.24 3.87
C THR A 4 30.09 -9.56 2.38
N GLN A 5 29.26 -10.51 1.95
CA GLN A 5 29.14 -10.84 0.53
C GLN A 5 28.50 -9.67 -0.24
N VAL A 6 29.32 -8.93 -0.99
CA VAL A 6 28.85 -7.85 -1.85
C VAL A 6 28.00 -8.46 -2.97
N ASN A 7 26.74 -8.05 -3.05
CA ASN A 7 25.75 -8.61 -3.96
C ASN A 7 25.95 -7.97 -5.35
N THR A 8 26.87 -8.52 -6.14
CA THR A 8 27.22 -7.94 -7.45
C THR A 8 26.07 -8.09 -8.47
N PRO A 9 25.87 -7.11 -9.39
CA PRO A 9 24.78 -7.13 -10.38
C PRO A 9 24.71 -8.43 -11.20
N LYS A 10 25.86 -9.07 -11.45
CA LYS A 10 25.97 -10.35 -12.17
C LYS A 10 25.22 -11.49 -11.46
N LYS A 11 25.25 -11.57 -10.11
CA LYS A 11 24.53 -12.59 -9.33
C LYS A 11 23.01 -12.46 -9.48
N LYS A 12 22.48 -11.23 -9.51
CA LYS A 12 21.04 -10.98 -9.69
C LYS A 12 20.52 -11.51 -11.03
N ARG A 13 21.24 -11.25 -12.12
CA ARG A 13 20.84 -11.69 -13.48
C ARG A 13 20.83 -13.21 -13.60
N TRP A 14 21.82 -13.90 -13.02
CA TRP A 14 21.86 -15.36 -13.01
C TRP A 14 20.69 -15.96 -12.20
N HIS A 15 20.40 -15.42 -11.01
CA HIS A 15 19.25 -15.85 -10.21
C HIS A 15 17.93 -15.68 -10.97
N GLN A 16 17.74 -14.53 -11.65
CA GLN A 16 16.54 -14.27 -12.44
C GLN A 16 16.40 -15.24 -13.63
N LYS A 17 17.49 -15.50 -14.37
CA LYS A 17 17.48 -16.49 -15.46
C LYS A 17 17.13 -17.89 -14.95
N ARG A 18 17.77 -18.35 -13.86
CA ARG A 18 17.49 -19.66 -13.24
C ARG A 18 16.05 -19.77 -12.75
N TYR A 19 15.52 -18.72 -12.13
CA TYR A 19 14.13 -18.64 -11.67
C TYR A 19 13.16 -18.80 -12.84
N GLN A 20 13.33 -18.00 -13.90
CA GLN A 20 12.47 -18.04 -15.08
C GLN A 20 12.57 -19.38 -15.83
N GLY A 21 13.77 -19.95 -15.94
CA GLY A 21 13.98 -21.27 -16.55
C GLY A 21 13.21 -22.37 -15.84
N ARG A 22 13.29 -22.41 -14.49
CA ARG A 22 12.53 -23.37 -13.67
C ARG A 22 11.01 -23.19 -13.83
N LEU A 23 10.51 -21.94 -13.85
CA LEU A 23 9.08 -21.70 -14.04
C LEU A 23 8.57 -22.20 -15.40
N ARG A 24 9.33 -21.98 -16.47
CA ARG A 24 8.97 -22.49 -17.82
C ARG A 24 8.93 -24.01 -17.87
N GLN A 25 9.81 -24.68 -17.12
CA GLN A 25 9.85 -26.14 -17.00
C GLN A 25 8.81 -26.71 -16.03
N GLY A 26 7.95 -25.88 -15.41
CA GLY A 26 7.00 -26.35 -14.40
C GLY A 26 7.66 -26.80 -13.10
N LEU A 27 8.87 -26.33 -12.82
CA LEU A 27 9.64 -26.65 -11.62
C LEU A 27 9.56 -25.53 -10.57
N CYS A 28 9.66 -25.94 -9.31
CA CYS A 28 9.71 -25.04 -8.17
C CYS A 28 10.98 -24.19 -8.24
N PRO A 29 10.86 -22.84 -8.23
CA PRO A 29 12.03 -21.96 -8.32
C PRO A 29 12.98 -22.11 -7.12
N THR A 30 12.48 -22.55 -5.96
CA THR A 30 13.25 -22.74 -4.73
C THR A 30 14.11 -24.00 -4.80
N CYS A 31 13.50 -25.19 -4.84
CA CYS A 31 14.23 -26.45 -4.80
C CYS A 31 14.52 -27.06 -6.18
N GLY A 32 13.68 -26.82 -7.19
CA GLY A 32 13.75 -27.46 -8.51
C GLY A 32 12.83 -28.67 -8.69
N ASN A 33 12.07 -29.09 -7.69
CA ASN A 33 11.10 -30.19 -7.82
C ASN A 33 9.86 -29.77 -8.62
N LYS A 34 9.07 -30.73 -9.12
CA LYS A 34 7.81 -30.46 -9.82
C LYS A 34 6.88 -29.56 -8.99
N ARG A 35 6.30 -28.52 -9.62
CA ARG A 35 5.37 -27.61 -8.96
C ARG A 35 4.03 -28.29 -8.69
N THR A 36 3.33 -27.84 -7.66
CA THR A 36 1.95 -28.23 -7.40
C THR A 36 1.03 -27.45 -8.33
N GLU A 37 -0.01 -28.07 -8.87
CA GLU A 37 -0.99 -27.41 -9.74
C GLU A 37 -1.62 -26.19 -9.05
N GLY A 38 -1.73 -25.08 -9.77
CA GLY A 38 -2.18 -23.79 -9.21
C GLY A 38 -1.15 -23.02 -8.37
N TRP A 39 0.06 -23.57 -8.13
CA TRP A 39 1.08 -22.92 -7.29
C TRP A 39 2.43 -22.75 -8.01
N ILE A 40 3.16 -21.70 -7.64
CA ILE A 40 4.50 -21.39 -8.17
C ILE A 40 5.58 -22.31 -7.57
N ILE A 41 5.36 -22.83 -6.37
CA ILE A 41 6.31 -23.66 -5.62
C ILE A 41 5.73 -25.06 -5.37
N CYS A 42 6.59 -26.04 -5.09
CA CYS A 42 6.15 -27.38 -4.69
C CYS A 42 5.56 -27.39 -3.28
N ILE A 43 4.80 -28.44 -2.97
CA ILE A 43 4.13 -28.63 -1.68
C ILE A 43 5.11 -28.58 -0.49
N THR A 44 6.28 -29.21 -0.61
CA THR A 44 7.28 -29.25 0.46
C THR A 44 7.88 -27.87 0.74
N CYS A 45 8.23 -27.09 -0.29
CA CYS A 45 8.66 -25.70 -0.11
C CYS A 45 7.55 -24.81 0.43
N ARG A 46 6.29 -25.08 0.08
CA ARG A 46 5.13 -24.35 0.59
C ARG A 46 4.92 -24.59 2.08
N GLU A 47 5.03 -25.83 2.54
CA GLU A 47 4.97 -26.19 3.95
C GLU A 47 6.13 -25.59 4.73
N LYS A 48 7.36 -25.71 4.22
CA LYS A 48 8.53 -25.04 4.82
C LYS A 48 8.32 -23.54 4.96
N SER A 49 7.77 -22.89 3.92
CA SER A 49 7.44 -21.46 3.96
C SER A 49 6.32 -21.14 4.97
N ARG A 50 5.35 -22.04 5.14
CA ARG A 50 4.28 -21.89 6.15
C ARG A 50 4.82 -22.03 7.57
N VAL A 51 5.63 -23.05 7.84
CA VAL A 51 6.29 -23.25 9.13
C VAL A 51 7.19 -22.06 9.44
N TYR A 52 8.04 -21.66 8.50
CA TYR A 52 8.88 -20.48 8.65
C TYR A 52 8.05 -19.23 8.98
N ARG A 53 6.95 -18.96 8.27
CA ARG A 53 6.08 -17.81 8.59
C ARG A 53 5.42 -17.90 9.98
N LYS A 54 5.10 -19.10 10.47
CA LYS A 54 4.53 -19.31 11.81
C LYS A 54 5.58 -19.18 12.92
N THR A 55 6.80 -19.66 12.69
CA THR A 55 7.88 -19.65 13.69
C THR A 55 8.63 -18.33 13.72
N GLN A 56 8.55 -17.53 12.65
CA GLN A 56 9.02 -16.15 12.70
C GLN A 56 8.22 -15.40 13.76
N PRO A 57 8.88 -14.80 14.78
CA PRO A 57 8.20 -13.95 15.74
C PRO A 57 7.42 -12.90 14.94
N SER A 58 6.17 -12.62 15.31
CA SER A 58 5.28 -11.62 14.67
C SER A 58 5.90 -10.23 14.50
N GLY A 59 7.11 -10.02 15.06
CA GLY A 59 7.94 -8.84 14.94
C GLY A 59 9.13 -8.87 13.95
N TYR A 60 9.54 -9.99 13.34
CA TYR A 60 10.88 -10.00 12.67
C TYR A 60 10.96 -9.10 11.42
N SER A 61 9.88 -9.02 10.64
CA SER A 61 9.73 -8.04 9.54
C SER A 61 9.56 -6.59 10.02
N THR A 62 8.98 -6.39 11.21
CA THR A 62 8.73 -5.07 11.78
C THR A 62 9.88 -4.56 12.65
N LYS A 63 10.76 -5.40 13.20
CA LYS A 63 11.85 -5.02 14.11
C LYS A 63 12.87 -4.09 13.42
N GLY A 64 13.29 -4.41 12.20
CA GLY A 64 14.18 -3.55 11.41
C GLY A 64 13.53 -2.20 11.09
N ASN A 65 12.25 -2.24 10.67
CA ASN A 65 11.47 -1.03 10.41
C ASN A 65 11.21 -0.20 11.69
N ASN A 66 11.12 -0.84 12.86
CA ASN A 66 10.88 -0.15 14.12
C ASN A 66 12.14 0.57 14.59
N LYS A 67 13.33 -0.05 14.52
CA LYS A 67 14.61 0.64 14.82
C LYS A 67 14.80 1.88 13.94
N TYR A 68 14.58 1.75 12.63
CA TYR A 68 14.65 2.88 11.71
C TYR A 68 13.62 3.97 12.04
N ARG A 69 12.35 3.60 12.26
CA ARG A 69 11.30 4.57 12.64
C ARG A 69 11.59 5.26 13.96
N THR A 70 12.11 4.56 14.95
CA THR A 70 12.49 5.12 16.24
C THR A 70 13.66 6.09 16.09
N LYS A 71 14.69 5.73 15.32
CA LYS A 71 15.81 6.61 14.98
C LYS A 71 15.31 7.89 14.31
N CYS A 72 14.52 7.75 13.24
CA CYS A 72 13.93 8.90 12.54
C CYS A 72 13.08 9.79 13.45
N ARG A 73 12.30 9.23 14.38
CA ARG A 73 11.54 10.05 15.35
C ARG A 73 12.45 10.85 16.28
N LYS A 74 13.52 10.24 16.79
CA LYS A 74 14.49 10.91 17.67
C LYS A 74 15.23 12.04 16.93
N GLU A 75 15.55 11.82 15.65
CA GLU A 75 16.26 12.78 14.81
C GLU A 75 15.32 13.79 14.11
N GLY A 76 14.01 13.74 14.34
CA GLY A 76 13.07 14.63 13.65
C GLY A 76 13.00 14.42 12.13
N ILE A 77 13.21 13.19 11.66
CA ILE A 77 13.21 12.80 10.25
C ILE A 77 11.91 12.08 9.88
N CYS A 78 11.36 12.41 8.72
CA CYS A 78 10.22 11.70 8.14
C CYS A 78 10.64 10.28 7.69
N TYR A 79 10.07 9.23 8.32
CA TYR A 79 10.40 7.84 7.95
C TYR A 79 9.93 7.41 6.55
N GLY A 80 9.12 8.23 5.87
CA GLY A 80 8.63 7.93 4.52
C GLY A 80 9.56 8.42 3.40
N CYS A 81 10.20 9.58 3.58
CA CYS A 81 11.01 10.22 2.54
C CYS A 81 12.38 10.73 3.00
N GLY A 82 12.72 10.60 4.29
CA GLY A 82 14.01 11.01 4.83
C GLY A 82 14.19 12.52 5.05
N ARG A 83 13.18 13.36 4.77
CA ARG A 83 13.28 14.82 5.01
C ARG A 83 13.21 15.14 6.51
N TYR A 84 14.03 16.09 6.96
CA TYR A 84 13.94 16.67 8.30
C TYR A 84 12.64 17.47 8.45
N ILE A 85 11.95 17.28 9.57
CA ILE A 85 10.67 17.91 9.92
C ILE A 85 10.68 18.50 11.34
N GLY A 86 11.82 18.43 12.03
CA GLY A 86 11.94 18.77 13.45
C GLY A 86 11.44 17.65 14.37
N ILE A 87 11.81 17.75 15.64
CA ILE A 87 11.27 16.88 16.70
C ILE A 87 9.85 17.37 16.99
N GLY A 88 8.85 16.57 16.65
CA GLY A 88 7.46 16.95 16.81
C GLY A 88 6.51 15.76 16.83
N GLU A 89 5.23 16.05 16.98
CA GLU A 89 4.16 15.05 17.12
C GLU A 89 4.03 14.12 15.89
N TYR A 90 4.35 14.66 14.70
CA TYR A 90 4.09 13.98 13.45
C TYR A 90 5.25 13.09 13.00
N LYS A 91 4.92 11.84 12.69
CA LYS A 91 5.89 10.83 12.26
C LYS A 91 6.29 10.95 10.77
N ARG A 92 5.54 11.72 9.97
CA ARG A 92 5.75 11.93 8.53
C ARG A 92 5.60 13.41 8.19
N CYS A 93 6.33 13.86 7.18
CA CYS A 93 6.16 15.22 6.64
C CYS A 93 4.78 15.43 6.02
N VAL A 94 4.37 16.70 5.89
CA VAL A 94 3.08 17.10 5.32
C VAL A 94 2.86 16.47 3.93
N THR A 95 3.89 16.44 3.08
CA THR A 95 3.80 15.83 1.74
C THR A 95 3.50 14.34 1.79
N CYS A 96 4.22 13.58 2.64
CA CYS A 96 3.99 12.15 2.79
C CYS A 96 2.62 11.85 3.41
N ARG A 97 2.19 12.64 4.40
CA ARG A 97 0.84 12.54 4.98
C ARG A 97 -0.26 12.78 3.94
N LYS A 98 -0.13 13.81 3.10
CA LYS A 98 -1.07 14.08 2.00
C LYS A 98 -1.15 12.88 1.04
N LYS A 99 0.00 12.32 0.64
CA LYS A 99 0.05 11.12 -0.21
C LYS A 99 -0.61 9.90 0.43
N ASP A 100 -0.40 9.68 1.73
CA ASP A 100 -1.04 8.57 2.45
C ASP A 100 -2.55 8.77 2.55
N ASN A 101 -2.98 9.99 2.87
CA ASN A 101 -4.40 10.34 2.94
C ASN A 101 -5.07 10.11 1.59
N GLU A 102 -4.46 10.55 0.49
CA GLU A 102 -4.99 10.32 -0.86
C GLU A 102 -5.13 8.82 -1.18
N LYS A 103 -4.12 8.01 -0.84
CA LYS A 103 -4.17 6.55 -1.01
C LYS A 103 -5.27 5.92 -0.16
N ASN A 104 -5.40 6.35 1.09
CA ASN A 104 -6.42 5.85 2.00
C ASN A 104 -7.83 6.25 1.55
N THR A 105 -8.03 7.49 1.09
CA THR A 105 -9.30 7.96 0.53
C THR A 105 -9.68 7.17 -0.72
N LYS A 106 -8.72 6.91 -1.63
CA LYS A 106 -8.95 6.07 -2.82
C LYS A 106 -9.33 4.65 -2.42
N ARG A 107 -8.58 4.03 -1.51
CA ARG A 107 -8.87 2.67 -1.00
C ARG A 107 -10.25 2.58 -0.34
N TYR A 108 -10.57 3.54 0.52
CA TYR A 108 -11.87 3.61 1.19
C TYR A 108 -13.01 3.77 0.19
N ALA A 109 -12.88 4.67 -0.79
CA ALA A 109 -13.88 4.82 -1.84
C ALA A 109 -14.08 3.55 -2.67
N SER A 110 -13.01 2.81 -2.97
CA SER A 110 -13.10 1.52 -3.65
C SER A 110 -13.83 0.47 -2.82
N LEU A 111 -13.55 0.38 -1.52
CA LEU A 111 -14.25 -0.53 -0.60
C LEU A 111 -15.74 -0.18 -0.51
N CYS A 112 -16.06 1.10 -0.31
CA CYS A 112 -17.45 1.55 -0.28
C CYS A 112 -18.20 1.22 -1.58
N LEU A 113 -17.56 1.36 -2.73
CA LEU A 113 -18.16 0.99 -4.02
C LEU A 113 -18.43 -0.52 -4.12
N GLN A 114 -17.49 -1.35 -3.66
CA GLN A 114 -17.65 -2.82 -3.63
C GLN A 114 -18.76 -3.26 -2.67
N GLU A 115 -18.95 -2.55 -1.55
CA GLU A 115 -19.95 -2.87 -0.53
C GLU A 115 -21.30 -2.18 -0.75
N GLY A 116 -21.45 -1.36 -1.81
CA GLY A 116 -22.69 -0.61 -2.03
C GLY A 116 -22.96 0.45 -0.95
N ILE A 117 -21.91 1.07 -0.41
CA ILE A 117 -21.98 2.07 0.66
C ILE A 117 -21.68 3.45 0.09
N CYS A 118 -22.47 4.46 0.46
CA CYS A 118 -22.17 5.83 0.10
C CYS A 118 -20.95 6.38 0.87
N VAL A 119 -19.94 6.91 0.16
CA VAL A 119 -18.72 7.47 0.80
C VAL A 119 -18.95 8.69 1.70
N GLN A 120 -20.12 9.32 1.62
CA GLN A 120 -20.44 10.57 2.33
C GLN A 120 -21.33 10.33 3.55
N CYS A 121 -22.50 9.73 3.37
CA CYS A 121 -23.43 9.46 4.47
C CYS A 121 -23.31 8.06 5.07
N LYS A 122 -22.47 7.17 4.50
CA LYS A 122 -22.25 5.78 4.93
C LYS A 122 -23.52 4.90 4.90
N SER A 123 -24.58 5.33 4.24
CA SER A 123 -25.78 4.51 4.05
C SER A 123 -25.54 3.40 3.02
N THR A 124 -26.04 2.20 3.30
CA THR A 124 -26.16 1.10 2.35
C THR A 124 -27.26 1.45 1.36
N THR A 125 -26.85 1.87 0.17
CA THR A 125 -27.76 2.31 -0.89
C THR A 125 -27.17 1.83 -2.20
N ASN A 126 -27.99 1.52 -3.21
CA ASN A 126 -27.45 1.04 -4.48
C ASN A 126 -26.72 2.17 -5.22
N VAL A 127 -25.45 2.36 -4.88
CA VAL A 127 -24.61 3.44 -5.40
C VAL A 127 -24.22 3.20 -6.87
N GLY A 128 -24.36 1.95 -7.35
CA GLY A 128 -24.05 1.56 -8.71
C GLY A 128 -22.62 1.97 -9.10
N ILE A 129 -22.47 2.67 -10.23
CA ILE A 129 -21.18 3.19 -10.72
C ILE A 129 -20.74 4.45 -9.91
N TYR A 130 -21.64 5.05 -9.14
CA TYR A 130 -21.39 6.31 -8.45
C TYR A 130 -20.85 6.07 -7.03
N LYS A 131 -19.98 6.97 -6.53
CA LYS A 131 -19.45 6.88 -5.16
C LYS A 131 -20.44 7.39 -4.09
N LYS A 132 -21.49 8.11 -4.52
CA LYS A 132 -22.43 8.82 -3.64
C LYS A 132 -23.86 8.38 -3.95
N CYS A 133 -24.67 8.23 -2.91
CA CYS A 133 -26.09 7.95 -3.05
C CYS A 133 -26.82 9.15 -3.72
N PRO A 134 -28.03 8.94 -4.27
CA PRO A 134 -28.79 9.99 -4.94
C PRO A 134 -28.98 11.25 -4.08
N SER A 135 -29.29 11.07 -2.79
CA SER A 135 -29.51 12.20 -1.87
C SER A 135 -28.24 13.03 -1.62
N CYS A 136 -27.08 12.39 -1.45
CA CYS A 136 -25.80 13.10 -1.33
C CYS A 136 -25.39 13.78 -2.63
N ARG A 137 -25.69 13.18 -3.79
CA ARG A 137 -25.43 13.79 -5.10
C ARG A 137 -26.25 15.06 -5.31
N GLU A 138 -27.53 15.04 -4.96
CA GLU A 138 -28.38 16.22 -5.08
C GLU A 138 -27.94 17.34 -4.14
N LYS A 139 -27.56 17.01 -2.89
CA LYS A 139 -26.95 17.98 -1.96
C LYS A 139 -25.69 18.63 -2.52
N ASP A 140 -24.84 17.86 -3.20
CA ASP A 140 -23.64 18.42 -3.83
C ASP A 140 -23.98 19.32 -5.02
N ARG A 141 -24.95 18.92 -5.86
CA ARG A 141 -25.45 19.73 -6.98
C ARG A 141 -25.98 21.08 -6.51
N ILE A 142 -26.81 21.09 -5.46
CA ILE A 142 -27.34 22.31 -4.85
C ILE A 142 -26.20 23.18 -4.32
N ARG A 143 -25.22 22.58 -3.60
CA ARG A 143 -24.05 23.32 -3.09
C ARG A 143 -23.24 23.95 -4.22
N SER A 144 -22.99 23.24 -5.31
CA SER A 144 -22.28 23.75 -6.48
C SER A 144 -23.01 24.93 -7.13
N ALA A 145 -24.35 24.85 -7.24
CA ALA A 145 -25.16 25.94 -7.77
C ALA A 145 -25.08 27.21 -6.89
N LEU A 146 -25.09 27.06 -5.57
CA LEU A 146 -24.96 28.19 -4.64
C LEU A 146 -23.57 28.86 -4.70
N VAL A 147 -22.50 28.08 -4.87
CA VAL A 147 -21.13 28.62 -5.02
C VAL A 147 -20.99 29.42 -6.30
N TYR A 148 -21.61 28.98 -7.41
CA TYR A 148 -21.57 29.70 -8.68
C TYR A 148 -22.26 31.06 -8.58
N LYS A 149 -23.46 31.12 -8.01
CA LYS A 149 -24.23 32.37 -7.82
C LYS A 149 -23.48 33.44 -7.01
N ARG A 150 -22.65 33.05 -6.03
CA ARG A 150 -21.86 34.01 -5.24
C ARG A 150 -20.77 34.69 -6.07
N LYS A 151 -20.09 33.94 -6.95
CA LYS A 151 -19.02 34.48 -7.79
C LYS A 151 -19.54 35.50 -8.82
N ASP A 152 -20.74 35.28 -9.35
CA ASP A 152 -21.35 36.21 -10.31
C ASP A 152 -21.82 37.53 -9.66
N GLY A 153 -22.09 37.50 -8.35
CA GLY A 153 -22.45 38.70 -7.58
C GLY A 153 -21.26 39.57 -7.22
N GLU A 154 -20.09 38.97 -6.99
CA GLU A 154 -18.86 39.68 -6.60
C GLU A 154 -18.14 40.36 -7.79
N ASN A 155 -18.40 39.93 -9.02
CA ASN A 155 -17.80 40.48 -10.25
C ASN A 155 -18.57 41.65 -10.88
N LYS A 156 -19.55 42.23 -10.17
CA LYS A 156 -20.38 43.35 -10.67
C LYS A 156 -20.07 44.70 -10.01
N CYS A 157 -18.96 44.81 -9.30
CA CYS A 157 -18.47 46.06 -8.72
C CYS A 157 -17.22 46.55 -9.45
#